data_AF-A0A5U3U1Y4-F1
#
_entry.id   AF-A0A5U3U1Y4-F1
#
_cell.length_a   1.000
_cell.length_b   1.000
_cell.length_c   1.000
_cell.angle_alpha   90.00
_cell.angle_beta   90.00
_cell.angle_gamma   90.00
#
_symmetry.space_group_name_H-M   'P 1'
#
loop_
_entity.id
_entity.type
_entity.pdbx_description
1 polymer ?
#
loop_
_entity_poly.entity_id
_entity_poly.type
_entity_poly.pdbx_seq_one_letter_code
_entity_poly.pdbx_strand_id
1 'polypeptide(L)'
;SSVGYNYTSGKNYNSNTFSVDKNLFHNKAKLNATHSENKFSKDINTSNMISGTYISDYTKLYAGFANQSNGYKQKSWKVSGSLIAHPYGITFSPYSISERGASTIVSIPGASGISLINNISSTDFFGNVFVNNLHPYKKNNININLRNLPSNIEVQNIESKLIPADGAITYTEFSATVGNRAILKLLF
;
A
#
# COMPACT_ATOMS: atom_id res chain seq x y z
N SER A 1 9.94 13.15 1.49
CA SER A 1 9.71 13.92 0.26
C SER A 1 11.01 13.98 -0.49
N SER A 2 10.97 13.89 -1.82
CA SER A 2 12.15 14.03 -2.66
C SER A 2 11.91 15.10 -3.71
N VAL A 3 13.01 15.68 -4.16
CA VAL A 3 13.07 16.58 -5.30
C VAL A 3 14.10 15.99 -6.25
N GLY A 4 13.75 15.92 -7.53
CA GLY A 4 14.58 15.36 -8.58
C GLY A 4 14.68 16.30 -9.76
N TYR A 5 15.86 16.36 -10.35
CA TYR A 5 16.11 17.05 -11.61
C TYR A 5 16.85 16.09 -12.53
N ASN A 6 16.33 15.90 -13.76
CA ASN A 6 17.03 15.14 -14.79
C ASN A 6 17.16 15.96 -16.07
N TYR A 7 18.36 15.92 -16.63
CA TYR A 7 18.73 16.53 -17.91
C TYR A 7 19.18 15.44 -18.88
N THR A 8 18.61 15.39 -20.07
CA THR A 8 19.05 14.48 -21.14
C THR A 8 19.33 15.31 -22.40
N SER A 9 20.45 15.06 -23.08
CA SER A 9 20.81 15.74 -24.32
C SER A 9 21.28 14.73 -25.36
N GLY A 10 20.91 14.97 -26.61
CA GLY A 10 21.32 14.23 -27.79
C GLY A 10 21.47 15.16 -28.99
N LYS A 11 21.90 14.62 -30.14
CA LYS A 11 22.28 15.43 -31.33
C LYS A 11 21.22 16.45 -31.76
N ASN A 12 19.92 16.14 -31.61
CA ASN A 12 18.81 17.00 -32.03
C ASN A 12 17.72 17.17 -30.96
N TYR A 13 17.96 16.75 -29.72
CA TYR A 13 16.97 16.86 -28.66
C TYR A 13 17.60 17.12 -27.31
N ASN A 14 16.97 17.97 -26.51
CA ASN A 14 17.30 18.18 -25.10
C ASN A 14 16.02 18.08 -24.27
N SER A 15 16.08 17.40 -23.12
CA SER A 15 14.96 17.34 -22.19
C SER A 15 15.39 17.67 -20.76
N ASN A 16 14.61 18.53 -20.13
CA ASN A 16 14.76 18.92 -18.74
C ASN A 16 13.51 18.44 -17.99
N THR A 17 13.68 17.77 -16.87
CA THR A 17 12.56 17.33 -16.03
C THR A 17 12.85 17.70 -14.59
N PHE A 18 11.92 18.38 -13.94
CA PHE A 18 11.91 18.66 -12.52
C PHE A 18 10.73 17.93 -11.89
N SER A 19 10.96 17.18 -10.83
CA SER A 19 9.92 16.44 -10.14
C SER A 19 10.00 16.62 -8.63
N VAL A 20 8.86 16.71 -7.97
CA VAL A 20 8.73 16.76 -6.52
C VAL A 20 7.72 15.71 -6.11
N ASP A 21 8.06 14.92 -5.10
CA ASP A 21 7.14 13.95 -4.52
C ASP A 21 7.12 13.99 -2.99
N LYS A 22 5.95 13.70 -2.43
CA LYS A 22 5.70 13.72 -0.99
C LYS A 22 4.82 12.55 -0.59
N ASN A 23 5.30 11.76 0.36
CA ASN A 23 4.48 10.77 1.07
C ASN A 23 3.82 11.43 2.28
N LEU A 24 2.57 11.08 2.54
CA LEU A 24 1.73 11.54 3.64
C LEU A 24 1.09 10.32 4.33
N PHE A 25 0.62 10.50 5.56
CA PHE A 25 -0.13 9.48 6.32
C PHE A 25 0.59 8.12 6.38
N HIS A 26 1.86 8.10 6.81
CA HIS A 26 2.65 6.86 6.90
C HIS A 26 2.71 6.08 5.56
N ASN A 27 2.89 6.81 4.45
CA ASN A 27 2.91 6.28 3.07
C ASN A 27 1.56 5.79 2.53
N LYS A 28 0.43 6.04 3.21
CA LYS A 28 -0.90 5.79 2.63
C LYS A 28 -1.24 6.75 1.49
N ALA A 29 -0.65 7.94 1.44
CA ALA A 29 -0.83 8.86 0.30
C ALA A 29 0.51 9.30 -0.29
N LYS A 30 0.57 9.41 -1.61
CA LYS A 30 1.72 9.95 -2.36
C LYS A 30 1.23 11.03 -3.33
N LEU A 31 1.83 12.20 -3.27
CA LEU A 31 1.62 13.28 -4.23
C LEU A 31 2.89 13.46 -5.06
N ASN A 32 2.74 13.68 -6.37
CA ASN A 32 3.83 13.94 -7.30
C ASN A 32 3.47 15.14 -8.18
N ALA A 33 4.42 16.02 -8.41
CA ALA A 33 4.33 17.09 -9.38
C ALA A 33 5.59 17.07 -10.25
N THR A 34 5.41 17.09 -11.56
CA THR A 34 6.49 17.04 -12.55
C THR A 34 6.30 18.15 -13.56
N HIS A 35 7.34 18.93 -13.76
CA HIS A 35 7.47 19.88 -14.86
C HIS A 35 8.53 19.35 -15.81
N SER A 36 8.28 19.40 -17.11
CA SER A 36 9.26 19.00 -18.10
C SER A 36 9.25 19.89 -19.33
N GLU A 37 10.43 20.11 -19.88
CA GLU A 37 10.65 20.85 -21.10
C GLU A 37 11.41 19.96 -22.06
N ASN A 38 10.83 19.68 -23.21
CA ASN A 38 11.45 18.88 -24.26
C ASN A 38 11.64 19.75 -25.49
N LYS A 39 12.89 19.95 -25.87
CA LYS A 39 13.26 20.64 -27.11
C LYS A 39 13.65 19.61 -28.15
N PHE A 40 12.93 19.58 -29.28
CA PHE A 40 13.27 18.75 -30.44
C PHE A 40 13.54 19.66 -31.63
N SER A 41 14.79 19.73 -32.07
CA SER A 41 15.24 20.69 -33.09
C SER A 41 14.86 22.14 -32.72
N LYS A 42 13.86 22.74 -33.38
CA LYS A 42 13.37 24.10 -33.11
C LYS A 42 12.11 24.14 -32.23
N ASP A 43 11.43 23.02 -32.05
CA ASP A 43 10.19 22.94 -31.30
C ASP A 43 10.47 22.74 -29.82
N ILE A 44 9.77 23.49 -28.97
CA ILE A 44 9.82 23.36 -27.52
C ILE A 44 8.44 22.93 -27.05
N ASN A 45 8.36 21.76 -26.42
CA ASN A 45 7.14 21.28 -25.79
C ASN A 45 7.34 21.24 -24.28
N THR A 46 6.54 22.01 -23.54
CA THR A 46 6.50 21.94 -22.08
C THR A 46 5.34 21.06 -21.63
N SER A 47 5.54 20.28 -20.56
CA SER A 47 4.47 19.52 -19.93
C SER A 47 4.53 19.60 -18.41
N ASN A 48 3.35 19.77 -17.82
CA ASN A 48 3.14 19.82 -16.38
C ASN A 48 2.24 18.66 -16.01
N MET A 49 2.61 17.88 -15.01
CA MET A 49 1.81 16.79 -14.49
C MET A 49 1.74 16.89 -12.98
N ILE A 50 0.54 16.73 -12.43
CA ILE A 50 0.31 16.58 -11.00
C ILE A 50 -0.49 15.31 -10.82
N SER A 51 -0.06 14.43 -9.92
CA SER A 51 -0.77 13.21 -9.60
C SER A 51 -0.76 12.90 -8.11
N GLY A 52 -1.78 12.20 -7.67
CA GLY A 52 -1.95 11.71 -6.31
C GLY A 52 -2.33 10.23 -6.33
N THR A 53 -1.78 9.48 -5.40
CA THR A 53 -2.17 8.10 -5.11
C THR A 53 -2.57 8.02 -3.65
N TYR A 54 -3.68 7.36 -3.36
CA TYR A 54 -4.16 7.08 -2.02
C TYR A 54 -4.44 5.58 -1.87
N ILE A 55 -3.90 4.97 -0.82
CA ILE A 55 -4.08 3.58 -0.47
C ILE A 55 -4.97 3.54 0.78
N SER A 56 -6.22 3.14 0.58
CA SER A 56 -7.12 2.76 1.65
C SER A 56 -6.83 1.31 2.09
N ASP A 57 -7.46 0.86 3.16
CA ASP A 57 -7.35 -0.53 3.62
C ASP A 57 -8.01 -1.53 2.66
N TYR A 58 -8.85 -1.03 1.74
CA TYR A 58 -9.64 -1.84 0.80
C TYR A 58 -9.25 -1.64 -0.67
N THR A 59 -8.87 -0.42 -1.05
CA THR A 59 -8.68 -0.03 -2.45
C THR A 59 -7.56 1.00 -2.59
N LYS A 60 -6.96 1.05 -3.77
CA LYS A 60 -5.97 2.03 -4.17
C LYS A 60 -6.54 2.93 -5.24
N LEU A 61 -6.55 4.23 -4.95
CA LEU A 61 -7.02 5.30 -5.81
C LEU A 61 -5.84 6.07 -6.39
N TYR A 62 -5.94 6.45 -7.64
CA TYR A 62 -5.02 7.32 -8.34
C TYR A 62 -5.80 8.39 -9.08
N ALA A 63 -5.32 9.63 -9.04
CA ALA A 63 -5.84 10.73 -9.82
C ALA A 63 -4.67 11.57 -10.33
N GLY A 64 -4.78 12.09 -11.55
CA GLY A 64 -3.73 12.92 -12.13
C GLY A 64 -4.26 13.85 -13.20
N PHE A 65 -3.61 15.00 -13.29
CA PHE A 65 -3.86 16.01 -14.30
C PHE A 65 -2.54 16.33 -15.00
N ALA A 66 -2.56 16.37 -16.33
CA ALA A 66 -1.43 16.79 -17.13
C ALA A 66 -1.85 17.85 -18.16
N ASN A 67 -0.95 18.79 -18.42
CA ASN A 67 -1.12 19.85 -19.40
C ASN A 67 0.15 20.00 -20.24
N GLN A 68 0.01 20.17 -21.54
CA GLN A 68 1.11 20.36 -22.49
C GLN A 68 0.99 21.69 -23.24
N SER A 69 2.12 22.21 -23.70
CA SER A 69 2.18 23.50 -24.40
C SER A 69 1.44 23.55 -25.74
N ASN A 70 1.28 22.39 -26.39
CA ASN A 70 0.49 22.24 -27.62
C ASN A 70 -1.05 22.27 -27.39
N GLY A 71 -1.49 22.63 -26.18
CA GLY A 71 -2.91 22.71 -25.81
C GLY A 71 -3.51 21.39 -25.32
N TYR A 72 -2.75 20.29 -25.31
CA TYR A 72 -3.24 19.00 -24.84
C TYR A 72 -3.39 18.96 -23.32
N LYS A 73 -4.58 18.59 -22.86
CA LYS A 73 -4.91 18.43 -21.44
C LYS A 73 -5.43 17.02 -21.18
N GLN A 74 -4.88 16.35 -20.19
CA GLN A 74 -5.29 15.01 -19.78
C GLN A 74 -5.73 14.99 -18.32
N LYS A 75 -6.89 14.38 -18.07
CA LYS A 75 -7.36 14.02 -16.73
C LYS A 75 -7.37 12.51 -16.65
N SER A 76 -6.78 11.97 -15.59
CA SER A 76 -6.64 10.54 -15.36
C SER A 76 -7.09 10.20 -13.95
N TRP A 77 -7.73 9.05 -13.81
CA TRP A 77 -8.27 8.55 -12.57
C TRP A 77 -8.31 7.03 -12.69
N LYS A 78 -7.88 6.34 -11.64
CA LYS A 78 -7.78 4.89 -11.62
C LYS A 78 -8.10 4.38 -10.22
N VAL A 79 -8.90 3.32 -10.17
CA VAL A 79 -9.17 2.55 -8.97
C VAL A 79 -8.62 1.15 -9.20
N SER A 80 -7.91 0.62 -8.20
CA SER A 80 -7.34 -0.73 -8.25
C SER A 80 -7.45 -1.40 -6.89
N GLY A 81 -7.60 -2.72 -6.90
CA GLY A 81 -7.70 -3.54 -5.72
C GLY A 81 -8.02 -4.97 -6.13
N SER A 82 -8.21 -5.85 -5.15
CA SER A 82 -8.59 -7.24 -5.33
C SER A 82 -9.70 -7.63 -4.37
N LEU A 83 -10.53 -8.55 -4.83
CA LEU A 83 -11.54 -9.23 -4.02
C LEU A 83 -11.15 -10.70 -3.95
N ILE A 84 -11.07 -11.24 -2.74
CA ILE A 84 -10.66 -12.62 -2.49
C ILE A 84 -11.80 -13.30 -1.75
N ALA A 85 -12.41 -14.28 -2.40
CA ALA A 85 -13.37 -15.18 -1.77
C ALA A 85 -12.62 -16.38 -1.17
N HIS A 86 -12.85 -16.64 0.12
CA HIS A 86 -12.25 -17.75 0.85
C HIS A 86 -13.31 -18.42 1.77
N PRO A 87 -13.04 -19.61 2.33
CA PRO A 87 -14.04 -20.33 3.15
C PRO A 87 -14.59 -19.55 4.35
N TYR A 88 -13.86 -18.52 4.80
CA TYR A 88 -14.21 -17.67 5.94
C TYR A 88 -14.85 -16.33 5.54
N GLY A 89 -15.15 -16.10 4.25
CA GLY A 89 -15.83 -14.91 3.76
C GLY A 89 -15.16 -14.26 2.55
N ILE A 90 -15.29 -12.94 2.47
CA ILE A 90 -14.74 -12.12 1.38
C ILE A 90 -13.81 -11.07 1.99
N THR A 91 -12.58 -11.01 1.50
CA THR A 91 -11.60 -9.99 1.89
C THR A 91 -11.31 -9.07 0.71
N PHE A 92 -11.36 -7.77 0.95
CA PHE A 92 -10.93 -6.75 -0.01
C PHE A 92 -9.50 -6.32 0.26
N SER A 93 -8.75 -6.01 -0.80
CA SER A 93 -7.37 -5.57 -0.69
C SER A 93 -7.05 -4.45 -1.68
N PRO A 94 -6.26 -3.43 -1.30
CA PRO A 94 -5.78 -2.42 -2.23
C PRO A 94 -4.69 -2.96 -3.17
N TYR A 95 -4.19 -4.17 -2.92
CA TYR A 95 -3.15 -4.81 -3.72
C TYR A 95 -3.76 -5.70 -4.79
N SER A 96 -3.11 -5.79 -5.94
CA SER A 96 -3.43 -6.77 -6.99
C SER A 96 -2.92 -8.15 -6.58
N ILE A 97 -3.73 -9.19 -6.80
CA ILE A 97 -3.27 -10.58 -6.71
C ILE A 97 -2.27 -10.83 -7.84
N SER A 98 -1.14 -11.45 -7.50
CA SER A 98 -0.11 -11.84 -8.47
C SER A 98 -0.08 -13.35 -8.57
N GLU A 99 -0.01 -13.89 -9.78
CA GLU A 99 0.19 -15.32 -10.04
C GLU A 99 1.61 -15.78 -9.67
N ARG A 100 2.54 -14.82 -9.51
CA ARG A 100 3.92 -15.04 -9.10
C ARG A 100 4.18 -14.46 -7.72
N GLY A 101 5.03 -15.10 -6.95
CA GLY A 101 5.24 -14.81 -5.54
C GLY A 101 4.22 -15.53 -4.67
N ALA A 102 4.16 -15.17 -3.39
CA ALA A 102 3.19 -15.73 -2.46
C ALA A 102 2.45 -14.62 -1.71
N SER A 103 1.25 -14.93 -1.26
CA SER A 103 0.42 -14.03 -0.45
C SER A 103 -0.30 -14.81 0.65
N THR A 104 -0.76 -14.11 1.68
CA THR A 104 -1.55 -14.71 2.75
C THR A 104 -2.71 -13.81 3.14
N ILE A 105 -3.84 -14.42 3.48
CA ILE A 105 -4.94 -13.76 4.17
C ILE A 105 -4.68 -13.93 5.65
N VAL A 106 -4.53 -12.83 6.36
CA VAL A 106 -4.42 -12.81 7.81
C VAL A 106 -5.80 -12.50 8.38
N SER A 107 -6.32 -13.37 9.23
CA SER A 107 -7.57 -13.16 9.93
C SER A 107 -7.34 -13.02 11.43
N ILE A 108 -7.96 -11.99 12.01
CA ILE A 108 -7.98 -11.74 13.45
C ILE A 108 -9.46 -11.57 13.84
N PRO A 109 -10.18 -12.69 14.06
CA PRO A 109 -11.62 -12.65 14.28
C PRO A 109 -12.00 -11.71 15.42
N GLY A 110 -12.97 -10.83 15.17
CA GLY A 110 -13.47 -9.86 16.16
C GLY A 110 -12.59 -8.62 16.35
N ALA A 111 -11.48 -8.47 15.63
CA ALA A 111 -10.53 -7.38 15.82
C ALA A 111 -10.23 -6.62 14.51
N SER A 112 -10.80 -5.42 14.38
CA SER A 112 -10.62 -4.53 13.21
C SER A 112 -9.58 -3.44 13.45
N GLY A 113 -9.05 -2.86 12.37
CA GLY A 113 -8.09 -1.76 12.42
C GLY A 113 -6.69 -2.15 12.91
N ILE A 114 -6.37 -3.44 13.00
CA ILE A 114 -5.05 -3.92 13.41
C ILE A 114 -4.10 -3.77 12.23
N SER A 115 -2.97 -3.09 12.46
CA SER A 115 -1.91 -2.97 11.46
C SER A 115 -0.91 -4.11 11.60
N LEU A 116 -0.39 -4.60 10.48
CA LEU A 116 0.73 -5.55 10.45
C LEU A 116 2.05 -4.80 10.22
N ILE A 117 3.17 -5.39 10.65
CA ILE A 117 4.49 -4.89 10.34
C ILE A 117 4.73 -5.05 8.83
N ASN A 118 5.30 -4.01 8.21
CA ASN A 118 5.60 -3.97 6.77
C ASN A 118 4.36 -4.10 5.86
N ASN A 119 3.15 -3.90 6.39
CA ASN A 119 1.95 -3.76 5.57
C ASN A 119 1.35 -2.35 5.74
N ILE A 120 0.91 -1.75 4.64
CA ILE A 120 0.28 -0.42 4.65
C ILE A 120 -1.18 -0.52 5.11
N SER A 121 -1.85 -1.64 4.82
CA SER A 121 -3.26 -1.87 5.13
C SER A 121 -3.45 -2.47 6.52
N SER A 122 -4.55 -2.09 7.16
CA SER A 122 -5.01 -2.63 8.43
C SER A 122 -6.13 -3.67 8.22
N THR A 123 -6.49 -4.42 9.28
CA THR A 123 -7.63 -5.35 9.23
C THR A 123 -8.95 -4.65 8.98
N ASP A 124 -9.79 -5.28 8.15
CA ASP A 124 -11.14 -4.83 7.84
C ASP A 124 -12.10 -4.98 9.03
N PHE A 125 -13.37 -4.62 8.81
CA PHE A 125 -14.43 -4.77 9.80
C PHE A 125 -14.65 -6.23 10.26
N PHE A 126 -14.31 -7.21 9.44
CA PHE A 126 -14.39 -8.64 9.77
C PHE A 126 -13.11 -9.16 10.43
N GLY A 127 -12.06 -8.34 10.51
CA GLY A 127 -10.76 -8.70 11.07
C GLY A 127 -9.79 -9.30 10.06
N ASN A 128 -10.06 -9.21 8.77
CA ASN A 128 -9.22 -9.77 7.71
C ASN A 128 -8.31 -8.71 7.09
N VAL A 129 -7.10 -9.11 6.70
CA VAL A 129 -6.18 -8.29 5.92
C VAL A 129 -5.39 -9.16 4.96
N PHE A 130 -5.24 -8.69 3.72
CA PHE A 130 -4.40 -9.35 2.74
C PHE A 130 -2.97 -8.84 2.84
N VAL A 131 -2.02 -9.78 2.90
CA VAL A 131 -0.58 -9.51 2.86
C VAL A 131 -0.03 -10.11 1.58
N ASN A 132 0.57 -9.25 0.75
CA ASN A 132 1.21 -9.65 -0.49
C ASN A 132 2.73 -9.71 -0.34
N ASN A 133 3.39 -10.04 -1.45
CA ASN A 133 4.85 -9.95 -1.59
C ASN A 133 5.63 -10.82 -0.59
N LEU A 134 5.10 -12.01 -0.29
CA LEU A 134 5.81 -13.03 0.48
C LEU A 134 6.80 -13.76 -0.44
N HIS A 135 7.90 -14.22 0.14
CA HIS A 135 8.94 -14.95 -0.58
C HIS A 135 8.60 -16.44 -0.66
N PRO A 136 8.38 -17.00 -1.86
CA PRO A 136 8.13 -18.43 -2.02
C PRO A 136 9.28 -19.29 -1.48
N TYR A 137 8.95 -20.46 -0.95
CA TYR A 137 9.89 -21.46 -0.42
C TYR A 137 10.84 -20.93 0.69
N LYS A 138 10.52 -19.77 1.27
CA LYS A 138 11.26 -19.17 2.37
C LYS A 138 10.34 -18.93 3.56
N LYS A 139 10.93 -18.86 4.75
CA LYS A 139 10.22 -18.46 5.97
C LYS A 139 9.81 -17.00 5.85
N ASN A 140 8.51 -16.74 5.89
CA ASN A 140 7.96 -15.39 5.98
C ASN A 140 7.34 -15.22 7.35
N ASN A 141 7.76 -14.16 8.04
CA ASN A 141 7.27 -13.83 9.37
C ASN A 141 6.22 -12.73 9.25
N ILE A 142 4.99 -13.05 9.62
CA ILE A 142 3.88 -12.12 9.70
C ILE A 142 3.80 -11.66 11.15
N ASN A 143 3.94 -10.35 11.36
CA ASN A 143 3.96 -9.78 12.71
C ASN A 143 2.89 -8.70 12.85
N ILE A 144 2.21 -8.71 14.00
CA ILE A 144 1.26 -7.66 14.37
C ILE A 144 2.02 -6.44 14.87
N ASN A 145 1.62 -5.25 14.41
CA ASN A 145 2.20 -4.00 14.87
C ASN A 145 1.55 -3.55 16.18
N LEU A 146 2.16 -3.96 17.29
CA LEU A 146 1.70 -3.64 18.65
C LEU A 146 1.69 -2.13 18.96
N ARG A 147 2.43 -1.30 18.22
CA ARG A 147 2.49 0.15 18.47
C ARG A 147 1.18 0.86 18.15
N ASN A 148 0.42 0.32 17.19
CA ASN A 148 -0.85 0.87 16.73
C ASN A 148 -2.02 -0.05 17.11
N LEU A 149 -1.84 -0.91 18.11
CA LEU A 149 -2.89 -1.81 18.56
C LEU A 149 -3.93 -1.03 19.39
N PRO A 150 -5.24 -1.17 19.11
CA PRO A 150 -6.28 -0.59 19.95
C PRO A 150 -6.16 -1.05 21.42
N SER A 151 -6.42 -0.15 22.37
CA SER A 151 -6.24 -0.40 23.80
C SER A 151 -7.16 -1.48 24.37
N ASN A 152 -8.29 -1.73 23.71
CA ASN A 152 -9.28 -2.73 24.06
C ASN A 152 -9.04 -4.10 23.40
N ILE A 153 -7.89 -4.31 22.75
CA ILE A 153 -7.58 -5.57 22.07
C ILE A 153 -6.31 -6.15 22.64
N GLU A 154 -6.36 -7.43 22.98
CA GLU A 154 -5.21 -8.24 23.39
C GLU A 154 -5.00 -9.36 22.41
N VAL A 155 -3.77 -9.52 21.93
CA VAL A 155 -3.41 -10.54 20.94
C VAL A 155 -2.56 -11.59 21.66
N GLN A 156 -2.96 -12.86 21.56
CA GLN A 156 -2.24 -13.97 22.20
C GLN A 156 -0.91 -14.28 21.49
N ASN A 157 -0.94 -14.27 20.15
CA ASN A 157 0.22 -14.53 19.31
C ASN A 157 0.53 -13.30 18.45
N ILE A 158 1.74 -12.77 18.53
CA ILE A 158 2.12 -11.55 17.81
C ILE A 158 2.90 -11.83 16.51
N GLU A 159 3.35 -13.07 16.35
CA GLU A 159 4.13 -13.55 15.20
C GLU A 159 3.51 -14.86 14.69
N SER A 160 3.42 -15.01 13.37
CA SER A 160 3.14 -16.27 12.69
C SER A 160 4.15 -16.49 11.57
N LYS A 161 4.57 -17.74 11.38
CA LYS A 161 5.59 -18.13 10.40
C LYS A 161 4.97 -19.05 9.37
N LEU A 162 5.14 -18.71 8.09
CA LEU A 162 4.62 -19.51 6.99
C LEU A 162 5.66 -19.64 5.87
N ILE A 163 5.65 -20.79 5.20
CA ILE A 163 6.53 -21.11 4.07
C ILE A 163 5.62 -21.43 2.88
N PRO A 164 5.23 -20.42 2.08
CA PRO A 164 4.29 -20.60 0.99
C PRO A 164 5.02 -21.09 -0.28
N ALA A 165 4.30 -21.81 -1.14
CA ALA A 165 4.75 -22.12 -2.50
C ALA A 165 4.56 -20.91 -3.42
N ASP A 166 5.18 -20.93 -4.60
CA ASP A 166 4.94 -19.90 -5.62
C ASP A 166 3.48 -19.96 -6.11
N GLY A 167 2.83 -18.80 -6.23
CA GLY A 167 1.41 -18.66 -6.52
C GLY A 167 0.46 -19.01 -5.36
N ALA A 168 0.97 -19.42 -4.19
CA ALA A 168 0.11 -19.80 -3.08
C ALA A 168 -0.54 -18.59 -2.40
N ILE A 169 -1.85 -18.71 -2.14
CA ILE A 169 -2.61 -17.82 -1.24
C ILE A 169 -2.91 -18.62 0.02
N THR A 170 -2.12 -18.41 1.06
CA THR A 170 -2.32 -19.09 2.35
C THR A 170 -3.33 -18.35 3.22
N TYR A 171 -3.80 -19.01 4.27
CA TYR A 171 -4.62 -18.40 5.31
C TYR A 171 -3.88 -18.51 6.65
N THR A 172 -3.90 -17.46 7.45
CA THR A 172 -3.22 -17.40 8.74
C THR A 172 -4.12 -16.71 9.74
N GLU A 173 -4.42 -17.39 10.83
CA GLU A 173 -5.28 -16.86 11.89
C GLU A 173 -4.45 -16.42 13.10
N PHE A 174 -4.81 -15.28 13.68
CA PHE A 174 -4.33 -14.84 14.98
C PHE A 174 -5.49 -14.77 15.97
N SER A 175 -5.28 -15.33 17.15
CA SER A 175 -6.24 -15.23 18.24
C SER A 175 -6.07 -13.90 18.96
N ALA A 176 -7.15 -13.12 19.00
CA ALA A 176 -7.25 -11.89 19.76
C ALA A 176 -8.50 -11.90 20.64
N THR A 177 -8.38 -11.31 21.83
CA THR A 177 -9.47 -11.08 22.77
C THR A 177 -9.78 -9.60 22.81
N VAL A 178 -11.04 -9.24 22.57
CA VAL A 178 -11.51 -7.86 22.75
C VAL A 178 -11.98 -7.69 24.19
N GLY A 179 -11.31 -6.83 24.95
CA GLY A 179 -11.61 -6.58 26.34
C GLY A 179 -10.79 -5.45 26.95
N ASN A 180 -11.32 -4.84 28.01
CA ASN A 180 -10.58 -3.85 28.78
C ASN A 180 -9.57 -4.55 29.70
N ARG A 181 -8.33 -4.05 29.71
CA ARG A 181 -7.29 -4.55 30.60
C ARG A 181 -7.35 -3.81 31.93
N ALA A 182 -7.32 -4.56 33.04
CA ALA A 182 -7.19 -4.00 34.38
C ALA A 182 -6.12 -4.78 35.15
N ILE A 183 -5.23 -4.06 35.84
CA ILE A 183 -4.31 -4.66 36.80
C ILE A 183 -4.97 -4.56 38.17
N LEU A 184 -5.34 -5.72 38.73
CA LEU A 184 -5.91 -5.79 40.07
C LEU A 184 -4.79 -6.10 41.07
N LYS A 185 -4.59 -5.21 42.04
CA LYS A 185 -3.74 -5.48 43.20
C LYS A 185 -4.60 -6.10 44.29
N LEU A 186 -4.45 -7.40 44.52
CA LEU A 186 -5.06 -8.09 45.64
C LEU A 186 -4.34 -7.66 46.93
N LEU A 187 -5.06 -6.99 47.82
CA LEU A 187 -4.60 -6.73 49.18
C LEU A 187 -5.08 -7.89 50.05
N PHE A 188 -4.13 -8.63 50.59
CA PHE A 188 -4.33 -9.59 51.66
C PHE A 188 -3.85 -8.98 52.98
#